data_AF-A0A2U1LFC3-F1
#
_entry.id   AF-A0A2U1LFC3-F1
#
_cell.length_a   1.000
_cell.length_b   1.000
_cell.length_c   1.000
_cell.angle_alpha   90.00
_cell.angle_beta   90.00
_cell.angle_gamma   90.00
#
_symmetry.space_group_name_H-M   'P 1'
#
loop_
_entity.id
_entity.type
_entity.pdbx_description
1 polymer ?
#
loop_
_entity_poly.entity_id
_entity_poly.type
_entity_poly.pdbx_seq_one_letter_code
_entity_poly.pdbx_strand_id
1 'polypeptide(L)'
;MFIVEGVENARPRILGGGTSINAGYYSRGEAKFNKEAKLMDDDLIEDSYQWVEEVMVFEPNVWEWQSAFQAGLLEVGVTPDNGFIYDHVVGTKVGGTIFDQFGIRHTSAYFLQYANAESLSVFVHAIAHKILFKTKGTSKSTAYGVEFEDSLGEMHRAFLKGGDHDEIILSAGALGSHNF
;
A
#
# COMPACT_ATOMS: atom_id res chain seq x y z
N MET A 1 15.73 -6.73 8.14
CA MET A 1 15.23 -7.13 9.47
C MET A 1 15.69 -6.09 10.47
N PHE A 2 14.85 -5.68 11.40
CA PHE A 2 15.17 -4.72 12.46
C PHE A 2 14.51 -5.19 13.76
N ILE A 3 14.95 -4.68 14.90
CA ILE A 3 14.44 -5.07 16.22
C ILE A 3 13.77 -3.84 16.84
N VAL A 4 12.52 -3.99 17.28
CA VAL A 4 11.78 -3.00 18.08
C VAL A 4 11.38 -3.67 19.38
N GLU A 5 11.78 -3.10 20.52
CA GLU A 5 11.46 -3.66 21.84
C GLU A 5 11.86 -5.14 22.04
N GLY A 6 12.86 -5.61 21.30
CA GLY A 6 13.31 -7.01 21.32
C GLY A 6 12.56 -7.94 20.37
N VAL A 7 11.59 -7.43 19.60
CA VAL A 7 10.84 -8.19 18.60
C VAL A 7 11.40 -7.97 17.21
N GLU A 8 11.70 -9.06 16.52
CA GLU A 8 12.16 -9.04 15.14
C GLU A 8 11.05 -8.62 14.17
N ASN A 9 11.38 -7.72 13.25
CA ASN A 9 10.43 -7.19 12.29
C ASN A 9 11.09 -6.94 10.92
N ALA A 10 10.29 -6.88 9.86
CA ALA A 10 10.73 -6.71 8.48
C ALA A 10 9.94 -5.61 7.78
N ARG A 11 10.61 -4.90 6.86
CA ARG A 11 9.98 -3.91 5.97
C ARG A 11 10.51 -4.07 4.55
N PRO A 12 9.70 -3.77 3.54
CA PRO A 12 10.12 -3.83 2.15
C PRO A 12 11.18 -2.77 1.84
N ARG A 13 12.09 -3.11 0.93
CA ARG A 13 13.02 -2.16 0.27
C ARG A 13 13.14 -2.53 -1.21
N ILE A 14 12.01 -2.43 -1.90
CA ILE A 14 11.82 -2.81 -3.30
C ILE A 14 10.65 -2.01 -3.88
N LEU A 15 10.64 -1.78 -5.19
CA LEU A 15 9.48 -1.23 -5.89
C LEU A 15 8.26 -2.13 -5.66
N GLY A 16 7.08 -1.52 -5.44
CA GLY A 16 5.87 -2.21 -4.99
C GLY A 16 5.73 -2.31 -3.46
N GLY A 17 6.78 -1.98 -2.70
CA GLY A 17 6.71 -1.87 -1.26
C GLY A 17 6.25 -3.16 -0.58
N GLY A 18 5.28 -3.05 0.34
CA GLY A 18 4.87 -4.17 1.20
C GLY A 18 4.23 -5.32 0.44
N THR A 19 3.54 -5.01 -0.67
CA THR A 19 2.88 -6.00 -1.52
C THR A 19 3.87 -6.99 -2.14
N SER A 20 5.13 -6.57 -2.32
CA SER A 20 6.17 -7.40 -2.92
C SER A 20 6.68 -8.51 -1.99
N ILE A 21 6.44 -8.41 -0.67
CA ILE A 21 7.02 -9.35 0.31
C ILE A 21 6.02 -9.88 1.36
N ASN A 22 4.79 -9.37 1.40
CA ASN A 22 3.79 -9.79 2.39
C ASN A 22 3.25 -11.21 2.12
N ALA A 23 2.36 -11.70 3.00
CA ALA A 23 1.69 -13.00 2.85
C ALA A 23 0.60 -13.03 1.76
N GLY A 24 0.33 -11.89 1.10
CA GLY A 24 -0.54 -11.81 -0.07
C GLY A 24 -2.04 -11.95 0.20
N TYR A 25 -2.50 -11.85 1.44
CA TYR A 25 -3.93 -11.78 1.77
C TYR A 25 -4.50 -10.38 1.48
N TYR A 26 -5.72 -10.33 0.97
CA TYR A 26 -6.45 -9.11 0.65
C TYR A 26 -7.85 -9.10 1.27
N SER A 27 -8.24 -7.94 1.81
CA SER A 27 -9.58 -7.64 2.28
C SER A 27 -9.79 -6.13 2.16
N ARG A 28 -11.02 -5.71 1.85
CA ARG A 28 -11.40 -4.30 1.95
C ARG A 28 -11.38 -3.87 3.42
N GLY A 29 -11.16 -2.57 3.63
CA GLY A 29 -11.22 -1.96 4.96
C GLY A 29 -12.63 -1.98 5.54
N GLU A 30 -12.73 -1.98 6.85
CA GLU A 30 -14.00 -1.92 7.57
C GLU A 30 -14.72 -0.58 7.33
N ALA A 31 -16.04 -0.61 7.07
CA ALA A 31 -16.81 0.60 6.78
C ALA A 31 -16.76 1.65 7.92
N LYS A 32 -16.48 1.21 9.15
CA LYS A 32 -16.24 2.09 10.30
C LYS A 32 -15.00 2.97 10.10
N PHE A 33 -13.94 2.43 9.52
CA PHE A 33 -12.71 3.17 9.24
C PHE A 33 -12.97 4.33 8.27
N ASN A 34 -13.77 4.14 7.22
CA ASN A 34 -14.09 5.22 6.28
C ASN A 34 -14.70 6.43 7.00
N LYS A 35 -15.60 6.19 7.96
CA LYS A 35 -16.22 7.24 8.79
C LYS A 35 -15.20 7.92 9.69
N GLU A 36 -14.34 7.15 10.35
CA GLU A 36 -13.30 7.68 11.25
C GLU A 36 -12.23 8.48 10.49
N ALA A 37 -11.86 8.03 9.29
CA ALA A 37 -10.93 8.68 8.38
C ALA A 37 -11.55 9.84 7.58
N LYS A 38 -12.87 10.08 7.73
CA LYS A 38 -13.64 11.11 7.01
C LYS A 38 -13.56 10.96 5.48
N LEU A 39 -13.52 9.72 5.01
CA LEU A 39 -13.71 9.41 3.59
C LEU A 39 -15.22 9.43 3.33
N MET A 40 -15.67 10.42 2.55
CA MET A 40 -17.10 10.74 2.39
C MET A 40 -17.67 10.39 1.03
N ASP A 41 -16.82 9.99 0.09
CA ASP A 41 -17.21 9.63 -1.27
C ASP A 41 -17.24 8.11 -1.38
N ASP A 42 -18.39 7.52 -1.06
CA ASP A 42 -18.57 6.07 -1.01
C ASP A 42 -18.36 5.44 -2.40
N ASP A 43 -18.80 6.12 -3.47
CA ASP A 43 -18.63 5.67 -4.84
C ASP A 43 -17.13 5.63 -5.21
N LEU A 44 -16.38 6.69 -4.91
CA LEU A 44 -14.93 6.71 -5.16
C LEU A 44 -14.18 5.65 -4.36
N ILE A 45 -14.60 5.35 -3.13
CA ILE A 45 -13.99 4.29 -2.31
C ILE A 45 -14.23 2.93 -2.97
N GLU A 46 -15.46 2.66 -3.38
CA GLU A 46 -15.82 1.41 -4.05
C GLU A 46 -15.06 1.24 -5.38
N ASP A 47 -15.08 2.28 -6.22
CA ASP A 47 -14.36 2.30 -7.51
C ASP A 47 -12.85 2.06 -7.30
N SER A 48 -12.28 2.64 -6.25
CA SER A 48 -10.86 2.44 -5.92
C SER A 48 -10.55 1.00 -5.52
N TYR A 49 -11.43 0.36 -4.73
CA TYR A 49 -11.26 -1.05 -4.39
C TYR A 49 -11.40 -1.96 -5.62
N GLN A 50 -12.44 -1.75 -6.42
CA GLN A 50 -12.68 -2.53 -7.63
C GLN A 50 -11.51 -2.41 -8.61
N TRP A 51 -10.96 -1.21 -8.80
CA TRP A 51 -9.79 -1.02 -9.66
C TRP A 51 -8.55 -1.78 -9.16
N VAL A 52 -8.30 -1.78 -7.84
CA VAL A 52 -7.21 -2.58 -7.26
C VAL A 52 -7.45 -4.08 -7.45
N GLU A 53 -8.71 -4.50 -7.26
CA GLU A 53 -9.12 -5.90 -7.37
C GLU A 53 -8.93 -6.42 -8.80
N GLU A 54 -9.37 -5.65 -9.80
CA GLU A 54 -9.21 -5.97 -11.22
C GLU A 54 -7.75 -6.12 -11.64
N VAL A 55 -6.85 -5.31 -11.09
CA VAL A 55 -5.44 -5.28 -11.51
C VAL A 55 -4.61 -6.37 -10.85
N MET A 56 -4.84 -6.68 -9.57
CA MET A 56 -3.89 -7.50 -8.81
C MET A 56 -4.47 -8.40 -7.72
N VAL A 57 -5.79 -8.58 -7.62
CA VAL A 57 -6.42 -9.45 -6.61
C VAL A 57 -7.22 -10.57 -7.26
N PHE A 58 -7.16 -11.75 -6.67
CA PHE A 58 -7.77 -12.98 -7.17
C PHE A 58 -8.53 -13.69 -6.06
N GLU A 59 -9.55 -14.46 -6.44
CA GLU A 59 -10.11 -15.51 -5.58
C GLU A 59 -9.07 -16.61 -5.38
N PRO A 60 -8.71 -16.99 -4.15
CA PRO A 60 -7.70 -18.00 -3.92
C PRO A 60 -8.25 -19.40 -4.20
N ASN A 61 -7.38 -20.29 -4.66
CA ASN A 61 -7.61 -21.72 -4.47
C ASN A 61 -7.56 -22.02 -2.97
N VAL A 62 -8.58 -22.67 -2.42
CA VAL A 62 -8.65 -23.08 -1.00
C VAL A 62 -8.17 -24.52 -0.89
N TRP A 63 -7.06 -24.72 -0.17
CA TRP A 63 -6.38 -26.00 0.00
C TRP A 63 -6.74 -26.64 1.33
N GLU A 64 -6.33 -27.89 1.53
CA GLU A 64 -6.75 -28.74 2.65
C GLU A 64 -6.50 -28.10 4.01
N TRP A 65 -5.35 -27.44 4.19
CA TRP A 65 -5.05 -26.74 5.44
C TRP A 65 -5.99 -25.55 5.69
N GLN A 66 -6.28 -24.76 4.66
CA GLN A 66 -7.18 -23.60 4.78
C GLN A 66 -8.62 -24.05 5.03
N SER A 67 -9.08 -25.11 4.35
CA SER A 67 -10.38 -25.72 4.59
C SER A 67 -10.50 -26.27 6.02
N ALA A 68 -9.47 -26.96 6.52
CA ALA A 68 -9.44 -27.44 7.90
C ALA A 68 -9.48 -26.28 8.91
N PHE A 69 -8.75 -25.20 8.63
CA PHE A 69 -8.77 -24.00 9.46
C PHE A 69 -10.15 -23.33 9.46
N GLN A 70 -10.79 -23.18 8.29
CA GLN A 70 -12.17 -22.69 8.17
C GLN A 70 -13.16 -23.54 8.99
N ALA A 71 -13.07 -24.87 8.87
CA ALA A 71 -13.93 -25.78 9.63
C ALA A 71 -13.73 -25.63 11.15
N GLY A 72 -12.49 -25.53 11.61
CA GLY A 72 -12.18 -25.30 13.02
C GLY A 72 -12.72 -23.98 13.56
N LEU A 73 -12.64 -22.89 12.77
CA LEU A 73 -13.22 -21.59 13.15
C LEU A 73 -14.75 -21.68 13.32
N LEU A 74 -15.42 -22.37 12.40
CA LEU A 74 -16.86 -22.59 12.48
C LEU A 74 -17.24 -23.48 13.67
N GLU A 75 -16.47 -24.53 13.97
CA GLU A 75 -16.69 -25.44 15.10
C GLU A 75 -16.65 -24.71 16.45
N VAL A 76 -15.75 -23.72 16.61
CA VAL A 76 -15.65 -22.92 17.84
C VAL A 76 -16.57 -21.69 17.85
N GLY A 77 -17.49 -21.57 16.88
CA GLY A 77 -18.54 -20.56 16.87
C GLY A 77 -18.18 -19.23 16.21
N VAL A 78 -17.13 -19.17 15.39
CA VAL A 78 -16.81 -17.97 14.58
C VAL A 78 -17.73 -17.95 13.35
N THR A 79 -19.00 -17.61 13.59
CA THR A 79 -20.08 -17.64 12.61
C THR A 79 -20.54 -16.23 12.21
N PRO A 80 -21.20 -16.04 11.06
CA PRO A 80 -21.57 -17.05 10.05
C PRO A 80 -20.38 -17.49 9.17
N ASP A 81 -20.60 -18.52 8.36
CA ASP A 81 -19.76 -18.79 7.19
C ASP A 81 -20.19 -17.82 6.06
N ASN A 82 -19.31 -16.89 5.72
CA ASN A 82 -19.56 -15.88 4.68
C ASN A 82 -19.07 -16.32 3.30
N GLY A 83 -18.44 -17.49 3.18
CA GLY A 83 -17.81 -17.92 1.93
C GLY A 83 -16.70 -16.97 1.47
N PHE A 84 -16.53 -16.84 0.15
CA PHE A 84 -15.59 -15.89 -0.44
C PHE A 84 -16.19 -14.48 -0.50
N ILE A 85 -15.52 -13.51 0.13
CA ILE A 85 -15.92 -12.10 0.10
C ILE A 85 -14.73 -11.17 0.41
N TYR A 86 -14.62 -10.06 -0.32
CA TYR A 86 -13.59 -9.05 -0.07
C TYR A 86 -13.86 -8.21 1.17
N ASP A 87 -15.12 -7.94 1.49
CA ASP A 87 -15.51 -7.10 2.61
C ASP A 87 -15.01 -7.62 3.97
N HIS A 88 -14.65 -6.69 4.84
CA HIS A 88 -14.38 -7.00 6.24
C HIS A 88 -15.71 -7.17 6.98
N VAL A 89 -16.06 -8.41 7.33
CA VAL A 89 -17.33 -8.78 7.96
C VAL A 89 -17.11 -9.70 9.16
N VAL A 90 -18.07 -9.73 10.08
CA VAL A 90 -18.08 -10.65 11.22
C VAL A 90 -18.30 -12.09 10.72
N GLY A 91 -17.56 -13.03 11.31
CA GLY A 91 -17.68 -14.46 11.01
C GLY A 91 -16.43 -15.03 10.34
N THR A 92 -16.57 -16.21 9.76
CA THR A 92 -15.52 -16.87 8.99
C THR A 92 -15.68 -16.55 7.51
N LYS A 93 -14.57 -16.29 6.80
CA LYS A 93 -14.58 -16.00 5.36
C LYS A 93 -13.30 -16.44 4.67
N VAL A 94 -13.37 -16.55 3.35
CA VAL A 94 -12.22 -16.60 2.44
C VAL A 94 -12.04 -15.19 1.85
N GLY A 95 -10.88 -14.58 2.07
CA GLY A 95 -10.53 -13.28 1.48
C GLY A 95 -9.84 -13.40 0.13
N GLY A 96 -9.53 -12.27 -0.49
CA GLY A 96 -8.77 -12.23 -1.73
C GLY A 96 -7.29 -12.56 -1.53
N THR A 97 -6.59 -12.79 -2.63
CA THR A 97 -5.14 -12.91 -2.64
C THR A 97 -4.49 -12.16 -3.79
N ILE A 98 -3.25 -11.70 -3.61
CA ILE A 98 -2.46 -11.11 -4.70
C ILE A 98 -1.63 -12.15 -5.48
N PHE A 99 -1.79 -13.44 -5.15
CA PHE A 99 -1.22 -14.53 -5.92
C PHE A 99 -2.27 -15.04 -6.90
N ASP A 100 -1.94 -15.10 -8.18
CA ASP A 100 -2.86 -15.66 -9.16
C ASP A 100 -2.96 -17.20 -9.05
N GLN A 101 -3.81 -17.78 -9.89
CA GLN A 101 -4.03 -19.22 -9.96
C GLN A 101 -2.77 -20.06 -10.24
N PHE A 102 -1.70 -19.45 -10.76
CA PHE A 102 -0.41 -20.08 -11.01
C PHE A 102 0.60 -19.85 -9.87
N GLY A 103 0.20 -19.16 -8.80
CA GLY A 103 1.06 -18.78 -7.69
C GLY A 103 1.98 -17.60 -8.00
N ILE A 104 1.75 -16.86 -9.08
CA ILE A 104 2.54 -15.67 -9.41
C ILE A 104 2.02 -14.50 -8.58
N ARG A 105 2.95 -13.80 -7.91
CA ARG A 105 2.65 -12.62 -7.11
C ARG A 105 2.45 -11.40 -8.01
N HIS A 106 1.31 -10.73 -7.86
CA HIS A 106 1.04 -9.40 -8.39
C HIS A 106 1.27 -8.36 -7.30
N THR A 107 1.92 -7.25 -7.63
CA THR A 107 2.35 -6.24 -6.65
C THR A 107 1.86 -4.87 -7.05
N SER A 108 1.87 -3.89 -6.13
CA SER A 108 1.45 -2.51 -6.47
C SER A 108 2.35 -1.84 -7.51
N ALA A 109 3.52 -2.41 -7.84
CA ALA A 109 4.31 -1.96 -8.98
C ALA A 109 3.58 -2.17 -10.33
N TYR A 110 2.61 -3.09 -10.39
CA TYR A 110 1.82 -3.35 -11.61
C TYR A 110 0.98 -2.15 -12.01
N PHE A 111 0.54 -1.31 -11.06
CA PHE A 111 -0.21 -0.09 -11.37
C PHE A 111 0.58 0.91 -12.23
N LEU A 112 1.91 0.83 -12.23
CA LEU A 112 2.75 1.68 -13.11
C LEU A 112 2.49 1.39 -14.60
N GLN A 113 2.00 0.21 -14.96
CA GLN A 113 1.63 -0.14 -16.34
C GLN A 113 0.42 0.66 -16.84
N TYR A 114 -0.40 1.19 -15.93
CA TYR A 114 -1.59 1.99 -16.24
C TYR A 114 -1.29 3.50 -16.21
N ALA A 115 -0.07 3.89 -15.86
CA ALA A 115 0.34 5.29 -15.85
C ALA A 115 0.69 5.79 -17.26
N ASN A 116 0.53 7.10 -17.50
CA ASN A 116 1.05 7.72 -18.71
C ASN A 116 2.58 7.82 -18.65
N ALA A 117 3.25 6.97 -19.44
CA ALA A 117 4.70 6.84 -19.49
C ALA A 117 5.44 8.13 -19.90
N GLU A 118 4.82 9.03 -20.66
CA GLU A 118 5.45 10.31 -21.05
C GLU A 118 5.52 11.30 -19.89
N SER A 119 4.69 11.10 -18.86
CA SER A 119 4.56 12.00 -17.71
C SER A 119 5.14 11.41 -16.41
N LEU A 120 5.61 10.15 -16.45
CA LEU A 120 6.08 9.42 -15.28
C LEU A 120 7.56 9.11 -15.40
N SER A 121 8.32 9.39 -14.35
CA SER A 121 9.71 8.93 -14.19
C SER A 121 9.83 8.17 -12.87
N VAL A 122 10.40 6.97 -12.92
CA VAL A 122 10.61 6.12 -11.74
C VAL A 122 12.09 5.96 -11.50
N PHE A 123 12.57 6.52 -10.39
CA PHE A 123 13.96 6.35 -9.95
C PHE A 123 14.03 5.21 -8.93
N VAL A 124 14.72 4.13 -9.29
CA VAL A 124 15.06 3.04 -8.38
C VAL A 124 16.46 3.24 -7.83
N HIS A 125 16.76 2.64 -6.67
CA HIS A 125 18.01 2.89 -5.93
C HIS A 125 18.23 4.37 -5.59
N ALA A 126 17.13 5.12 -5.39
CA ALA A 126 17.14 6.50 -4.96
C ALA A 126 16.62 6.59 -3.51
N ILE A 127 17.47 7.03 -2.58
CA ILE A 127 17.11 7.22 -1.17
C ILE A 127 16.81 8.69 -0.96
N ALA A 128 15.53 9.04 -0.82
CA ALA A 128 15.16 10.39 -0.42
C ALA A 128 15.59 10.64 1.04
N HIS A 129 16.28 11.76 1.28
CA HIS A 129 16.85 12.13 2.57
C HIS A 129 16.09 13.25 3.26
N LYS A 130 15.63 14.25 2.49
CA LYS A 130 14.95 15.42 3.05
C LYS A 130 14.02 16.08 2.04
N ILE A 131 12.93 16.62 2.57
CA ILE A 131 12.04 17.53 1.85
C ILE A 131 12.54 18.96 2.08
N LEU A 132 12.64 19.73 1.00
CA LEU A 132 13.09 21.12 1.02
C LEU A 132 11.88 22.05 1.17
N PHE A 133 11.93 22.93 2.17
CA PHE A 133 10.88 23.89 2.47
C PHE A 133 11.33 25.33 2.28
N LYS A 134 10.46 26.18 1.74
CA LYS A 134 10.61 27.65 1.71
C LYS A 134 9.66 28.29 2.72
N THR A 135 10.15 29.28 3.46
CA THR A 135 9.42 29.98 4.53
C THR A 135 9.25 31.48 4.25
N LYS A 136 9.50 31.93 3.01
CA LYS A 136 9.51 33.37 2.70
C LYS A 136 8.14 34.02 2.94
N GLY A 137 8.07 34.91 3.94
CA GLY A 137 7.05 35.95 4.09
C GLY A 137 5.64 35.49 4.49
N THR A 138 5.45 34.21 4.82
CA THR A 138 4.15 33.68 5.27
C THR A 138 4.35 32.75 6.47
N SER A 139 3.30 32.57 7.29
CA SER A 139 3.31 31.67 8.45
C SER A 139 3.32 30.18 8.09
N LYS A 140 3.25 29.83 6.79
CA LYS A 140 3.13 28.46 6.30
C LYS A 140 4.33 28.08 5.45
N SER A 141 5.08 27.05 5.88
CA SER A 141 6.17 26.47 5.09
C SER A 141 5.63 25.77 3.85
N THR A 142 6.23 25.99 2.69
CA THR A 142 5.85 25.31 1.44
C THR A 142 6.97 24.37 1.00
N ALA A 143 6.64 23.09 0.80
CA ALA A 143 7.57 22.15 0.20
C ALA A 143 7.82 22.51 -1.26
N TYR A 144 9.07 22.45 -1.74
CA TYR A 144 9.41 22.82 -3.12
C TYR A 144 10.41 21.87 -3.80
N GLY A 145 11.00 20.93 -3.07
CA GLY A 145 11.86 19.92 -3.65
C GLY A 145 12.20 18.80 -2.69
N VAL A 146 12.91 17.80 -3.19
CA VAL A 146 13.43 16.65 -2.44
C VAL A 146 14.89 16.47 -2.79
N GLU A 147 15.72 16.21 -1.78
CA GLU A 147 17.10 15.77 -1.99
C GLU A 147 17.19 14.25 -1.78
N PHE A 148 17.83 13.55 -2.72
CA PHE A 148 17.97 12.10 -2.70
C PHE A 148 19.38 11.65 -3.11
N GLU A 149 19.77 10.47 -2.66
CA GLU A 149 21.08 9.85 -2.92
C GLU A 149 20.91 8.66 -3.87
N ASP A 150 21.81 8.51 -4.84
CA ASP A 150 21.84 7.34 -5.73
C ASP A 150 22.70 6.19 -5.19
N SER A 151 22.83 5.11 -5.96
CA SER A 151 23.64 3.93 -5.55
C SER A 151 25.15 4.19 -5.48
N LEU A 152 25.65 5.28 -6.06
CA LEU A 152 27.07 5.67 -6.02
C LEU A 152 27.35 6.63 -4.85
N GLY A 153 26.33 7.04 -4.11
CA GLY A 153 26.44 8.02 -3.04
C GLY A 153 26.40 9.48 -3.52
N GLU A 154 26.02 9.72 -4.78
CA GLU A 154 25.90 11.08 -5.29
C GLU A 154 24.55 11.69 -4.90
N MET A 155 24.58 12.97 -4.49
CA MET A 155 23.39 13.70 -4.06
C MET A 155 22.74 14.43 -5.23
N HIS A 156 21.45 14.19 -5.40
CA HIS A 156 20.60 14.76 -6.44
C HIS A 156 19.45 15.55 -5.84
N ARG A 157 18.85 16.44 -6.63
CA ARG A 157 17.67 17.22 -6.23
C ARG A 157 16.60 17.20 -7.31
N ALA A 158 15.37 16.99 -6.90
CA ALA A 158 14.18 17.18 -7.73
C ALA A 158 13.35 18.35 -7.17
N PHE A 159 12.85 19.21 -8.06
CA PHE A 159 12.09 20.39 -7.69
C PHE A 159 10.72 20.39 -8.36
N LEU A 160 9.73 20.97 -7.68
CA LEU A 160 8.43 21.26 -8.29
C LEU A 160 8.60 22.34 -9.38
N LYS A 161 7.75 22.30 -10.40
CA LYS A 161 7.72 23.34 -11.45
C LYS A 161 7.16 24.67 -10.93
N GLY A 162 6.45 24.62 -9.80
CA GLY A 162 5.91 25.77 -9.11
C GLY A 162 4.48 26.13 -9.51
N GLY A 163 3.75 25.19 -10.12
CA GLY A 163 2.32 25.33 -10.36
C GLY A 163 1.52 25.31 -9.05
N ASP A 164 0.33 25.93 -9.05
CA ASP A 164 -0.51 26.07 -7.86
C ASP A 164 -1.03 24.73 -7.30
N HIS A 165 -0.95 23.66 -8.10
CA HIS A 165 -1.35 22.29 -7.75
C HIS A 165 -0.16 21.31 -7.69
N ASP A 166 1.08 21.81 -7.75
CA ASP A 166 2.25 20.96 -7.63
C ASP A 166 2.46 20.54 -6.16
N GLU A 167 2.65 19.25 -5.92
CA GLU A 167 2.76 18.71 -4.57
C GLU A 167 3.92 17.72 -4.42
N ILE A 168 4.41 17.59 -3.19
CA ILE A 168 5.32 16.51 -2.78
C ILE A 168 4.53 15.59 -1.86
N ILE A 169 4.36 14.34 -2.29
CA ILE A 169 3.62 13.31 -1.55
C ILE A 169 4.63 12.31 -0.99
N LEU A 170 4.59 12.10 0.33
CA LEU A 170 5.49 11.18 1.03
C LEU A 170 4.79 9.84 1.31
N SER A 171 5.08 8.84 0.47
CA SER A 171 4.53 7.48 0.56
C SER A 171 5.58 6.44 0.97
N ALA A 172 6.45 6.77 1.94
CA ALA A 172 7.58 5.94 2.36
C ALA A 172 7.21 4.84 3.39
N GLY A 173 5.92 4.69 3.72
CA GLY A 173 5.40 3.74 4.72
C GLY A 173 5.61 4.19 6.16
N ALA A 174 4.99 3.50 7.12
CA ALA A 174 4.92 3.93 8.53
C ALA A 174 6.29 4.24 9.16
N LEU A 175 7.32 3.45 8.84
CA LEU A 175 8.69 3.63 9.33
C LEU A 175 9.55 4.56 8.47
N GLY A 176 9.12 4.86 7.24
CA GLY A 176 9.86 5.77 6.36
C GLY A 176 9.36 7.20 6.53
N SER A 177 8.05 7.40 6.53
CA SER A 177 7.44 8.72 6.45
C SER A 177 7.72 9.62 7.67
N HIS A 178 7.83 9.05 8.87
CA HIS A 178 8.11 9.83 10.09
C HIS A 178 9.59 10.24 10.23
N ASN A 179 10.49 9.71 9.38
CA ASN A 179 11.91 10.03 9.41
C ASN A 179 12.27 11.23 8.50
N PHE A 180 11.28 11.88 7.88
CA PHE A 180 11.44 13.07 7.05
C PHE A 180 11.10 14.37 7.78
#